data_AF-A0A7W0ELU9-F1
#
_entry.id   AF-A0A7W0ELU9-F1
#
_cell.length_a   1.000
_cell.length_b   1.000
_cell.length_c   1.000
_cell.angle_alpha   90.00
_cell.angle_beta   90.00
_cell.angle_gamma   90.00
#
_symmetry.space_group_name_H-M   'P 1'
#
loop_
_entity.id
_entity.type
_entity.pdbx_description
1 polymer ?
#
loop_
_entity_poly.entity_id
_entity_poly.type
_entity_poly.pdbx_seq_one_letter_code
_entity_poly.pdbx_strand_id
1 'polypeptide(L)'
;MTEHSVFSKKHADTMAQDKRAILEELNLPPEAIKFLRENSKTIQIVLAVTIIAILGWEGYGKYTNTQRNRSADMLYQAMRVDNDQRITQLKALSAKYGTRGSGLWGIIEQGHLAFKEGNFQEAASLYESTLASTSAENPLFPLAQFNLAQAYENLQDQAKAKATYQKLAEIKGFAGEAMLGLARIAEIEGTPDEARTKYQSYIDLPETKDGPTKEWAQNKVHTLTKKK
;
A
#
# COMPACT_ATOMS: atom_id res chain seq x y z
N MET A 1 -33.42 22.91 -52.73
CA MET A 1 -34.62 22.05 -52.50
C MET A 1 -34.21 20.97 -51.53
N THR A 2 -34.83 20.94 -50.36
CA THR A 2 -34.50 20.04 -49.25
C THR A 2 -35.14 18.67 -49.49
N GLU A 3 -34.35 17.68 -49.92
CA GLU A 3 -34.79 16.28 -49.94
C GLU A 3 -34.94 15.78 -48.49
N HIS A 4 -36.15 15.87 -47.96
CA HIS A 4 -36.52 15.12 -46.76
C HIS A 4 -36.54 13.63 -47.11
N SER A 5 -35.41 12.98 -46.83
CA SER A 5 -35.17 11.54 -47.06
C SER A 5 -36.29 10.67 -46.46
N VAL A 6 -37.08 10.03 -47.33
CA VAL A 6 -38.15 9.07 -47.03
C VAL A 6 -37.68 7.93 -46.12
N PHE A 7 -36.39 7.60 -46.16
CA PHE A 7 -35.76 6.59 -45.31
C PHE A 7 -35.82 6.97 -43.82
N SER A 8 -35.56 8.24 -43.47
CA SER A 8 -35.59 8.72 -42.08
C SER A 8 -36.97 8.57 -41.43
N LYS A 9 -38.04 8.81 -42.20
CA LYS A 9 -39.43 8.72 -41.72
C LYS A 9 -39.85 7.27 -41.49
N LYS A 10 -39.54 6.39 -42.45
CA LYS A 10 -39.87 4.95 -42.35
C LYS A 10 -39.20 4.29 -41.14
N HIS A 11 -37.94 4.64 -40.84
CA HIS A 11 -37.22 4.11 -39.66
C HIS A 11 -37.77 4.65 -38.33
N ALA A 12 -38.21 5.92 -38.29
CA ALA A 12 -38.81 6.49 -37.08
C ALA A 12 -40.17 5.85 -36.77
N ASP A 13 -40.99 5.60 -37.80
CA ASP A 13 -42.32 5.01 -37.64
C ASP A 13 -42.25 3.54 -37.20
N THR A 14 -41.33 2.74 -37.75
CA THR A 14 -41.10 1.36 -37.30
C THR A 14 -40.63 1.29 -35.85
N MET A 15 -39.70 2.17 -35.44
CA MET A 15 -39.20 2.22 -34.07
C MET A 15 -40.28 2.67 -33.06
N ALA A 16 -41.22 3.51 -33.48
CA ALA A 16 -42.34 3.93 -32.63
C ALA A 16 -43.39 2.82 -32.46
N GLN A 17 -43.60 1.99 -33.49
CA GLN A 17 -44.49 0.83 -33.46
C GLN A 17 -43.92 -0.28 -32.57
N ASP A 18 -42.63 -0.59 -32.71
CA ASP A 18 -41.96 -1.62 -31.90
C ASP A 18 -41.96 -1.26 -30.41
N LYS A 19 -41.74 0.02 -30.07
CA LYS A 19 -41.83 0.49 -28.68
C LYS A 19 -43.21 0.29 -28.06
N ARG A 20 -44.28 0.41 -28.85
CA ARG A 20 -45.65 0.19 -28.33
C ARG A 20 -45.90 -1.29 -28.09
N ALA A 21 -45.47 -2.15 -29.02
CA ALA A 21 -45.59 -3.60 -28.91
C ALA A 21 -44.87 -4.17 -27.67
N ILE A 22 -43.64 -3.73 -27.41
CA ILE A 22 -42.84 -4.19 -26.25
C ILE A 22 -43.51 -3.84 -24.91
N LEU A 23 -44.15 -2.67 -24.80
CA LEU A 23 -44.81 -2.24 -23.57
C LEU A 23 -46.09 -3.02 -23.27
N GLU A 24 -46.79 -3.46 -24.32
CA GLU A 24 -48.00 -4.29 -24.23
C GLU A 24 -47.64 -5.75 -23.94
N GLU A 25 -46.56 -6.27 -24.53
CA GLU A 25 -46.07 -7.64 -24.30
C GLU A 25 -45.55 -7.86 -22.87
N LEU A 26 -45.00 -6.81 -22.24
CA LEU A 26 -44.58 -6.83 -20.84
C LEU A 26 -45.76 -6.73 -19.83
N ASN A 27 -47.00 -6.67 -20.31
CA ASN A 27 -48.25 -6.60 -19.53
C ASN A 27 -48.20 -5.57 -18.39
N LEU A 28 -47.62 -4.40 -18.67
CA LEU A 28 -47.39 -3.36 -17.67
C LEU A 28 -48.71 -2.65 -17.30
N PRO A 29 -48.91 -2.27 -16.03
CA PRO A 29 -50.09 -1.51 -15.63
C PRO A 29 -50.18 -0.17 -16.39
N PRO A 30 -51.38 0.33 -16.69
CA PRO A 30 -51.59 1.51 -17.55
C PRO A 30 -50.89 2.78 -17.02
N GLU A 31 -50.73 2.90 -15.70
CA GLU A 31 -49.99 3.99 -15.06
C GLU A 31 -48.48 3.95 -15.38
N ALA A 32 -47.88 2.75 -15.43
CA ALA A 32 -46.48 2.57 -15.79
C ALA A 32 -46.22 2.87 -17.26
N ILE A 33 -47.14 2.49 -18.16
CA ILE A 33 -47.06 2.80 -19.59
C ILE A 33 -47.09 4.32 -19.81
N LYS A 34 -47.95 5.04 -19.08
CA LYS A 34 -48.04 6.50 -19.14
C LYS A 34 -46.74 7.15 -18.65
N PHE A 35 -46.22 6.71 -17.50
CA PHE A 35 -44.97 7.23 -16.94
C PHE A 35 -43.77 7.02 -17.88
N LEU A 36 -43.62 5.82 -18.45
CA LEU A 36 -42.55 5.49 -19.40
C LEU A 36 -42.64 6.34 -20.67
N ARG A 37 -43.85 6.64 -21.15
CA ARG A 37 -44.08 7.44 -22.35
C ARG A 37 -43.73 8.91 -22.11
N GLU A 38 -44.20 9.48 -21.00
CA GLU A 38 -43.95 10.88 -20.61
C GLU A 38 -42.47 11.15 -20.31
N ASN A 39 -41.79 10.20 -19.66
CA ASN A 39 -40.40 10.36 -19.22
C ASN A 39 -39.39 9.62 -20.12
N SER A 40 -39.78 9.16 -21.31
CA SER A 40 -38.98 8.27 -22.17
C SER A 40 -37.56 8.76 -22.44
N LYS A 41 -37.35 10.06 -22.70
CA LYS A 41 -36.01 10.64 -22.91
C LYS A 41 -35.17 10.63 -21.63
N THR A 42 -35.77 10.98 -20.50
CA THR A 42 -35.09 10.97 -19.19
C THR A 42 -34.66 9.57 -18.81
N ILE A 43 -35.53 8.58 -19.00
CA ILE A 43 -35.23 7.17 -18.70
C ILE A 43 -34.11 6.65 -19.60
N GLN A 44 -34.10 6.99 -20.89
CA GLN A 44 -33.01 6.63 -21.80
C GLN A 44 -31.66 7.25 -21.37
N ILE A 45 -31.66 8.52 -20.94
CA ILE A 45 -30.45 9.18 -20.43
C ILE A 45 -29.96 8.49 -19.15
N VAL A 46 -30.86 8.22 -18.20
CA VAL A 46 -30.51 7.51 -16.95
C VAL A 46 -29.97 6.12 -17.24
N LEU A 47 -30.59 5.37 -18.17
CA LEU A 47 -30.12 4.06 -18.58
C LEU A 47 -28.73 4.13 -19.21
N ALA A 48 -28.50 5.08 -20.13
CA ALA A 48 -27.20 5.27 -20.77
C ALA A 48 -26.10 5.66 -19.76
N VAL A 49 -26.40 6.57 -18.84
CA VAL A 49 -25.48 6.95 -17.75
C VAL A 49 -25.19 5.76 -16.84
N THR A 50 -26.20 4.94 -16.53
CA THR A 50 -26.05 3.73 -15.71
C THR A 50 -25.13 2.72 -16.41
N ILE A 51 -25.32 2.49 -17.71
CA ILE A 51 -24.45 1.60 -18.50
C ILE A 51 -23.02 2.13 -18.52
N ILE A 52 -22.80 3.42 -18.76
CA ILE A 52 -21.45 4.03 -18.73
C ILE A 52 -20.82 3.91 -17.34
N ALA A 53 -21.59 4.10 -16.27
CA ALA A 53 -21.10 3.95 -14.90
C ALA A 53 -20.68 2.50 -14.60
N ILE A 54 -21.47 1.51 -15.02
CA ILE A 54 -21.14 0.07 -14.88
C ILE A 54 -19.87 -0.27 -15.68
N LEU A 55 -19.82 0.12 -16.96
CA LEU A 55 -18.65 -0.14 -17.82
C LEU A 55 -17.40 0.57 -17.31
N GLY A 56 -17.55 1.80 -16.80
CA GLY A 56 -16.48 2.57 -16.18
C GLY A 56 -15.96 1.88 -14.91
N TRP A 57 -16.85 1.37 -14.06
CA TRP A 57 -16.49 0.65 -12.85
C TRP A 57 -15.74 -0.65 -13.15
N GLU A 58 -16.25 -1.48 -14.06
CA GLU A 58 -15.61 -2.74 -14.47
C GLU A 58 -14.29 -2.51 -15.19
N GLY A 59 -14.25 -1.54 -16.11
CA GLY A 59 -13.04 -1.15 -16.84
C GLY A 59 -11.95 -0.64 -15.91
N TYR A 60 -12.32 0.17 -14.92
CA TYR A 60 -11.40 0.67 -13.89
C TYR A 60 -10.83 -0.48 -13.03
N GLY A 61 -11.67 -1.43 -12.61
CA GLY A 61 -11.24 -2.62 -11.88
C GLY A 61 -10.24 -3.47 -12.67
N LYS A 62 -10.51 -3.74 -13.96
CA LYS A 62 -9.62 -4.52 -14.82
C LYS A 62 -8.28 -3.81 -15.07
N TYR A 63 -8.32 -2.50 -15.30
CA TYR A 63 -7.11 -1.69 -15.52
C TYR A 63 -6.22 -1.68 -14.28
N THR A 64 -6.79 -1.39 -13.12
CA THR A 64 -6.04 -1.36 -11.85
C THR A 64 -5.47 -2.72 -11.48
N ASN A 65 -6.20 -3.82 -11.72
CA ASN A 65 -5.71 -5.16 -11.46
C ASN A 65 -4.55 -5.57 -12.39
N THR A 66 -4.63 -5.19 -13.67
CA THR A 66 -3.57 -5.45 -14.65
C THR A 66 -2.27 -4.72 -14.26
N GLN A 67 -2.37 -3.48 -13.78
CA GLN A 67 -1.20 -2.72 -13.35
C GLN A 67 -0.56 -3.31 -12.10
N ARG A 68 -1.36 -3.79 -11.13
CA ARG A 68 -0.84 -4.50 -9.95
C ARG A 68 -0.06 -5.75 -10.35
N ASN A 69 -0.62 -6.60 -11.20
CA ASN A 69 0.06 -7.84 -11.65
C ASN A 69 1.36 -7.56 -12.38
N ARG A 70 1.38 -6.56 -13.27
CA ARG A 70 2.61 -6.16 -13.99
C ARG A 70 3.68 -5.61 -13.07
N SER A 71 3.30 -4.82 -12.06
CA SER A 71 4.26 -4.34 -11.07
C SER A 71 4.85 -5.48 -10.23
N ALA A 72 4.03 -6.48 -9.89
CA ALA A 72 4.49 -7.65 -9.14
C ALA A 72 5.43 -8.53 -9.96
N ASP A 73 5.15 -8.74 -11.25
CA ASP A 73 6.04 -9.46 -12.17
C ASP A 73 7.39 -8.74 -12.34
N MET A 74 7.37 -7.41 -12.49
CA MET A 74 8.61 -6.62 -12.54
C MET A 74 9.43 -6.73 -11.24
N LEU A 75 8.78 -6.70 -10.07
CA LEU A 75 9.47 -6.93 -8.80
C LEU A 75 10.06 -8.35 -8.76
N TYR A 76 9.28 -9.36 -9.13
CA TYR A 76 9.71 -10.75 -9.14
C TYR A 76 10.95 -10.96 -10.02
N GLN A 77 10.99 -10.36 -11.21
CA GLN A 77 12.14 -10.43 -12.11
C GLN A 77 13.37 -9.73 -11.51
N ALA A 78 13.20 -8.56 -10.89
CA ALA A 78 14.28 -7.83 -10.24
C ALA A 78 14.94 -8.64 -9.11
N MET A 79 14.15 -9.38 -8.32
CA MET A 79 14.69 -10.17 -7.21
C MET A 79 15.50 -11.40 -7.65
N ARG A 80 15.44 -11.80 -8.92
CA ARG A 80 16.13 -12.99 -9.44
C ARG A 80 17.49 -12.71 -10.07
N VAL A 81 17.81 -11.45 -10.30
CA VAL A 81 19.09 -11.04 -10.90
C VAL A 81 20.08 -10.63 -9.81
N ASP A 82 21.35 -10.51 -10.20
CA ASP A 82 22.42 -10.02 -9.34
C ASP A 82 22.18 -8.57 -8.89
N ASN A 83 22.83 -8.15 -7.81
CA ASN A 83 22.58 -6.86 -7.17
C ASN A 83 22.68 -5.66 -8.14
N ASP A 84 23.67 -5.63 -9.03
CA ASP A 84 23.89 -4.54 -9.99
C ASP A 84 22.72 -4.40 -10.98
N GLN A 85 22.19 -5.52 -11.46
CA GLN A 85 21.03 -5.51 -12.35
C GLN A 85 19.74 -5.28 -11.56
N ARG A 86 19.67 -5.78 -10.32
CA ARG A 86 18.52 -5.62 -9.43
C ARG A 86 18.26 -4.14 -9.16
N ILE A 87 19.29 -3.36 -8.81
CA ILE A 87 19.11 -1.93 -8.53
C ILE A 87 18.56 -1.18 -9.74
N THR A 88 19.01 -1.50 -10.96
CA THR A 88 18.47 -0.91 -12.20
C THR A 88 17.00 -1.28 -12.41
N GLN A 89 16.63 -2.55 -12.23
CA GLN A 89 15.25 -3.01 -12.42
C GLN A 89 14.31 -2.44 -11.35
N LEU A 90 14.76 -2.35 -10.10
CA LEU A 90 13.99 -1.73 -9.02
C LEU A 90 13.77 -0.24 -9.25
N LYS A 91 14.79 0.50 -9.72
CA LYS A 91 14.65 1.91 -10.13
C LYS A 91 13.62 2.10 -11.25
N ALA A 92 13.63 1.21 -12.25
CA ALA A 92 12.63 1.23 -13.31
C ALA A 92 11.21 0.92 -12.78
N LEU A 93 11.09 -0.03 -11.86
CA LEU A 93 9.82 -0.38 -11.21
C LEU A 93 9.27 0.80 -10.39
N SER A 94 10.08 1.42 -9.53
CA SER A 94 9.66 2.55 -8.71
C SER A 94 9.32 3.78 -9.57
N ALA A 95 10.07 4.06 -10.63
CA ALA A 95 9.76 5.13 -11.57
C ALA A 95 8.42 4.93 -12.29
N LYS A 96 8.10 3.68 -12.66
CA LYS A 96 6.89 3.34 -13.41
C LYS A 96 5.62 3.28 -12.55
N TYR A 97 5.73 2.72 -11.34
CA TYR A 97 4.56 2.45 -10.50
C TYR A 97 4.46 3.35 -9.27
N GLY A 98 5.56 3.98 -8.84
CA GLY A 98 5.61 4.87 -7.68
C GLY A 98 5.04 4.21 -6.44
N THR A 99 4.01 4.83 -5.86
CA THR A 99 3.33 4.35 -4.65
C THR A 99 2.29 3.25 -4.91
N ARG A 100 2.09 2.84 -6.17
CA ARG A 100 1.04 1.89 -6.59
C ARG A 100 1.62 0.48 -6.79
N GLY A 101 0.80 -0.54 -6.54
CA GLY A 101 1.19 -1.95 -6.74
C GLY A 101 2.47 -2.28 -5.97
N SER A 102 3.42 -2.93 -6.64
CA SER A 102 4.74 -3.29 -6.09
C SER A 102 5.78 -2.17 -6.18
N GLY A 103 5.40 -0.95 -6.59
CA GLY A 103 6.34 0.17 -6.68
C GLY A 103 6.95 0.56 -5.33
N LEU A 104 6.17 0.57 -4.25
CA LEU A 104 6.66 0.82 -2.88
C LEU A 104 7.64 -0.25 -2.42
N TRP A 105 7.34 -1.52 -2.69
CA TRP A 105 8.29 -2.61 -2.44
C TRP A 105 9.58 -2.40 -3.22
N GLY A 106 9.48 -1.93 -4.47
CA GLY A 106 10.64 -1.54 -5.26
C GLY A 106 11.52 -0.49 -4.58
N ILE A 107 10.92 0.48 -3.89
CA ILE A 107 11.66 1.53 -3.14
C ILE A 107 12.29 0.94 -1.87
N ILE A 108 11.57 0.10 -1.13
CA ILE A 108 12.10 -0.56 0.08
C ILE A 108 13.30 -1.43 -0.25
N GLU A 109 13.21 -2.25 -1.31
CA GLU A 109 14.31 -3.13 -1.73
C GLU A 109 15.52 -2.34 -2.22
N GLN A 110 15.32 -1.16 -2.84
CA GLN A 110 16.43 -0.23 -3.12
C GLN A 110 17.09 0.22 -1.83
N GLY A 111 16.29 0.53 -0.80
CA GLY A 111 16.79 0.88 0.52
C GLY A 111 17.60 -0.24 1.16
N HIS A 112 17.13 -1.49 1.03
CA HIS A 112 17.85 -2.68 1.54
C HIS A 112 19.20 -2.87 0.84
N LEU A 113 19.25 -2.69 -0.49
CA LEU A 113 20.51 -2.75 -1.25
C LEU A 113 21.47 -1.63 -0.82
N ALA A 114 21.00 -0.38 -0.79
CA ALA A 114 21.80 0.75 -0.34
C ALA A 114 22.33 0.53 1.08
N PHE A 115 21.49 0.02 1.99
CA PHE A 115 21.90 -0.30 3.35
C PHE A 115 23.00 -1.37 3.38
N LYS A 116 22.86 -2.44 2.59
CA LYS A 116 23.86 -3.51 2.48
C LYS A 116 25.20 -3.01 1.92
N GLU A 117 25.16 -2.02 1.04
CA GLU A 117 26.35 -1.37 0.47
C GLU A 117 26.99 -0.34 1.43
N GLY A 118 26.39 -0.10 2.60
CA GLY A 118 26.85 0.91 3.56
C GLY A 118 26.40 2.33 3.22
N ASN A 119 25.57 2.51 2.19
CA ASN A 119 24.98 3.79 1.79
C ASN A 119 23.78 4.12 2.69
N PHE A 120 24.02 4.25 4.00
CA PHE A 120 22.96 4.39 5.01
C PHE A 120 22.12 5.66 4.83
N GLN A 121 22.72 6.74 4.31
CA GLN A 121 22.00 7.99 4.02
C GLN A 121 20.97 7.81 2.89
N GLU A 122 21.35 7.11 1.82
CA GLU A 122 20.44 6.78 0.72
C GLU A 122 19.34 5.82 1.20
N ALA A 123 19.70 4.80 1.97
CA ALA A 123 18.75 3.88 2.57
C ALA A 123 17.71 4.61 3.44
N ALA A 124 18.15 5.49 4.34
CA ALA A 124 17.27 6.31 5.17
C ALA A 124 16.29 7.13 4.32
N SER A 125 16.79 7.81 3.28
CA SER A 125 15.94 8.61 2.39
C SER A 125 14.87 7.78 1.67
N LEU A 126 15.20 6.57 1.23
CA LEU A 126 14.25 5.65 0.57
C LEU A 126 13.16 5.15 1.55
N TYR A 127 13.52 4.85 2.79
CA TYR A 127 12.53 4.48 3.81
C TYR A 127 11.65 5.67 4.22
N GLU A 128 12.21 6.87 4.35
CA GLU A 128 11.43 8.09 4.61
C GLU A 128 10.43 8.38 3.51
N SER A 129 10.85 8.24 2.24
CA SER A 129 9.96 8.37 1.08
C SER A 129 8.81 7.35 1.12
N THR A 130 9.12 6.12 1.54
CA THR A 130 8.12 5.07 1.74
C THR A 130 7.12 5.46 2.83
N LEU A 131 7.61 5.89 4.00
CA LEU A 131 6.78 6.31 5.12
C LEU A 131 5.90 7.53 4.78
N ALA A 132 6.43 8.50 4.05
CA ALA A 132 5.66 9.66 3.57
C ALA A 132 4.53 9.27 2.60
N SER A 133 4.64 8.09 1.98
CA SER A 133 3.70 7.57 0.99
C SER A 133 2.73 6.51 1.54
N THR A 134 2.84 6.16 2.83
CA THR A 134 2.06 5.11 3.47
C THR A 134 1.46 5.56 4.79
N SER A 135 0.24 5.13 5.09
CA SER A 135 -0.36 5.34 6.41
C SER A 135 0.08 4.24 7.40
N ALA A 136 -0.15 4.46 8.69
CA ALA A 136 0.22 3.51 9.75
C ALA A 136 -0.49 2.15 9.62
N GLU A 137 -1.65 2.09 8.96
CA GLU A 137 -2.40 0.87 8.68
C GLU A 137 -1.79 0.05 7.54
N ASN A 138 -0.89 0.62 6.75
CA ASN A 138 -0.21 -0.10 5.67
C ASN A 138 0.79 -1.09 6.28
N PRO A 139 0.77 -2.39 5.90
CA PRO A 139 1.72 -3.38 6.40
C PRO A 139 3.20 -3.03 6.18
N LEU A 140 3.50 -2.17 5.19
CA LEU A 140 4.85 -1.70 4.91
C LEU A 140 5.34 -0.63 5.90
N PHE A 141 4.44 0.06 6.58
CA PHE A 141 4.79 1.15 7.49
C PHE A 141 5.71 0.69 8.62
N PRO A 142 5.39 -0.35 9.43
CA PRO A 142 6.30 -0.81 10.48
C PRO A 142 7.62 -1.35 9.92
N LEU A 143 7.61 -2.00 8.74
CA LEU A 143 8.83 -2.46 8.08
C LEU A 143 9.75 -1.28 7.70
N ALA A 144 9.19 -0.22 7.12
CA ALA A 144 9.95 0.97 6.76
C ALA A 144 10.43 1.74 8.00
N GLN A 145 9.62 1.83 9.08
CA GLN A 145 10.05 2.40 10.37
C GLN A 145 11.25 1.65 10.94
N PHE A 146 11.17 0.32 11.00
CA PHE A 146 12.26 -0.51 11.54
C PHE A 146 13.56 -0.32 10.73
N ASN A 147 13.48 -0.38 9.40
CA ASN A 147 14.67 -0.23 8.56
C ASN A 147 15.24 1.21 8.59
N LEU A 148 14.37 2.22 8.71
CA LEU A 148 14.81 3.61 8.92
C LEU A 148 15.54 3.78 10.25
N ALA A 149 15.04 3.17 11.32
CA ALA A 149 15.68 3.24 12.63
C ALA A 149 17.07 2.59 12.60
N GLN A 150 17.21 1.44 11.94
CA GLN A 150 18.52 0.79 11.73
C GLN A 150 19.45 1.63 10.86
N ALA A 151 18.94 2.29 9.81
CA ALA A 151 19.74 3.20 8.98
C ALA A 151 20.27 4.37 9.82
N TYR A 152 19.45 4.94 10.69
CA TYR A 152 19.86 5.98 11.62
C TYR A 152 20.87 5.49 12.67
N GLU A 153 20.73 4.28 13.22
CA GLU A 153 21.76 3.69 14.09
C GLU A 153 23.13 3.61 13.39
N ASN A 154 23.16 3.18 12.12
CA ASN A 154 24.40 3.07 11.34
C ASN A 154 24.98 4.43 10.93
N LEU A 155 24.14 5.45 10.79
CA LEU A 155 24.56 6.86 10.64
C LEU A 155 25.04 7.49 11.96
N GLN A 156 24.97 6.75 13.07
CA GLN A 156 25.23 7.24 14.42
C GLN A 156 24.30 8.39 14.87
N ASP A 157 23.17 8.57 14.18
CA ASP A 157 22.13 9.55 14.52
C ASP A 157 21.17 8.94 15.56
N GLN A 158 21.67 8.79 16.79
CA GLN A 158 20.96 8.12 17.88
C GLN A 158 19.63 8.79 18.19
N ALA A 159 19.56 10.11 18.07
CA ALA A 159 18.35 10.88 18.32
C ALA A 159 17.23 10.48 17.34
N LYS A 160 17.52 10.42 16.03
CA LYS A 160 16.53 9.99 15.04
C LYS A 160 16.23 8.50 15.11
N ALA A 161 17.22 7.66 15.39
CA ALA A 161 17.01 6.24 15.59
C ALA A 161 16.05 5.98 16.77
N LYS A 162 16.27 6.65 17.91
CA LYS A 162 15.43 6.57 19.11
C LYS A 162 14.00 7.03 18.82
N ALA A 163 13.83 8.17 18.15
CA ALA A 163 12.50 8.68 17.78
C ALA A 163 11.76 7.72 16.83
N THR A 164 12.47 7.11 15.87
CA THR A 164 11.90 6.15 14.92
C THR A 164 11.50 4.84 15.61
N TYR A 165 12.34 4.31 16.51
CA TYR A 165 11.99 3.14 17.31
C TYR A 165 10.83 3.40 18.29
N GLN A 166 10.73 4.59 18.88
CA GLN A 166 9.59 4.95 19.72
C GLN A 166 8.27 4.85 18.96
N LYS A 167 8.23 5.35 17.71
CA LYS A 167 7.05 5.19 16.84
C LYS A 167 6.78 3.72 16.50
N LEU A 168 7.83 2.94 16.24
CA LEU A 168 7.68 1.50 15.98
C LEU A 168 7.11 0.76 17.19
N ALA A 169 7.47 1.17 18.41
CA ALA A 169 7.01 0.55 19.64
C ALA A 169 5.49 0.65 19.85
N GLU A 170 4.84 1.64 19.24
CA GLU A 170 3.40 1.85 19.30
C GLU A 170 2.63 0.88 18.37
N ILE A 171 3.33 0.16 17.49
CA ILE A 171 2.73 -0.74 16.51
C ILE A 171 2.71 -2.17 17.06
N LYS A 172 1.50 -2.72 17.21
CA LYS A 172 1.28 -4.09 17.69
C LYS A 172 2.07 -5.10 16.85
N GLY A 173 2.84 -5.95 17.52
CA GLY A 173 3.67 -6.96 16.88
C GLY A 173 5.06 -6.50 16.45
N PHE A 174 5.41 -5.22 16.67
CA PHE A 174 6.74 -4.65 16.41
C PHE A 174 7.37 -4.00 17.66
N ALA A 175 6.66 -4.03 18.80
CA ALA A 175 7.14 -3.50 20.06
C ALA A 175 8.43 -4.18 20.51
N GLY A 176 8.59 -5.47 20.22
CA GLY A 176 9.78 -6.23 20.58
C GLY A 176 11.04 -5.69 19.91
N GLU A 177 11.02 -5.59 18.58
CA GLU A 177 12.12 -5.04 17.77
C GLU A 177 12.47 -3.62 18.18
N ALA A 178 11.45 -2.80 18.47
CA ALA A 178 11.63 -1.45 18.96
C ALA A 178 12.32 -1.40 20.33
N MET A 179 11.89 -2.23 21.29
CA MET A 179 12.51 -2.28 22.62
C MET A 179 13.98 -2.70 22.53
N LEU A 180 14.32 -3.67 21.68
CA LEU A 180 15.71 -4.07 21.46
C LEU A 180 16.56 -2.95 20.87
N GLY A 181 16.03 -2.22 19.88
CA GLY A 181 16.70 -1.03 19.31
C GLY A 181 16.93 0.07 20.34
N LEU A 182 15.90 0.43 21.10
CA LEU A 182 15.99 1.43 22.17
C LEU A 182 16.98 1.02 23.26
N ALA A 183 17.05 -0.27 23.61
CA ALA A 183 18.00 -0.78 24.59
C ALA A 183 19.45 -0.64 24.10
N ARG A 184 19.73 -0.97 22.83
CA ARG A 184 21.06 -0.78 22.23
C ARG A 184 21.46 0.69 22.21
N ILE A 185 20.55 1.58 21.83
CA ILE A 185 20.81 3.03 21.84
C ILE A 185 21.13 3.51 23.26
N ALA A 186 20.38 3.07 24.27
CA ALA A 186 20.65 3.41 25.66
C ALA A 186 22.02 2.89 26.17
N GLU A 187 22.48 1.72 25.71
CA GLU A 187 23.86 1.26 25.98
C GLU A 187 24.91 2.19 25.36
N ILE A 188 24.68 2.68 24.13
CA ILE A 188 25.56 3.63 23.43
C ILE A 188 25.59 5.00 24.13
N GLU A 189 24.42 5.46 24.59
CA GLU A 189 24.25 6.72 25.33
C GLU A 189 24.82 6.67 26.76
N GLY A 190 25.27 5.50 27.22
CA GLY A 190 25.81 5.33 28.57
C GLY A 190 24.74 5.36 29.67
N THR A 191 23.49 5.00 29.35
CA THR A 191 22.37 4.92 30.29
C THR A 191 21.99 3.45 30.59
N PRO A 192 22.82 2.68 31.33
CA PRO A 192 22.63 1.24 31.52
C PRO A 192 21.33 0.88 32.26
N ASP A 193 20.81 1.78 33.10
CA ASP A 193 19.52 1.60 33.76
C ASP A 193 18.34 1.67 32.78
N GLU A 194 18.39 2.59 31.81
CA GLU A 194 17.41 2.69 30.73
C GLU A 194 17.51 1.46 29.82
N ALA A 195 18.73 1.09 29.42
CA ALA A 195 18.97 -0.10 28.60
C ALA A 195 18.40 -1.37 29.26
N ARG A 196 18.68 -1.59 30.55
CA ARG A 196 18.12 -2.72 31.32
C ARG A 196 16.60 -2.70 31.29
N THR A 197 15.99 -1.53 31.52
CA THR A 197 14.53 -1.38 31.52
C THR A 197 13.94 -1.78 30.17
N LYS A 198 14.56 -1.36 29.06
CA LYS A 198 14.10 -1.69 27.70
C LYS A 198 14.26 -3.18 27.38
N TYR A 199 15.39 -3.80 27.76
CA TYR A 199 15.53 -5.26 27.61
C TYR A 199 14.52 -6.04 28.46
N GLN A 200 14.24 -5.58 29.68
CA GLN A 200 13.21 -6.20 30.51
C GLN A 200 11.82 -6.05 29.88
N SER A 201 11.48 -4.87 29.36
CA SER A 201 10.24 -4.67 28.62
C SER A 201 10.12 -5.62 27.43
N TYR A 202 11.19 -5.86 26.67
CA TYR A 202 11.19 -6.86 25.60
C TYR A 202 10.87 -8.27 26.11
N ILE A 203 11.49 -8.69 27.22
CA ILE A 203 11.29 -10.03 27.81
C ILE A 203 9.85 -10.24 28.27
N ASP A 204 9.23 -9.19 28.82
CA ASP A 204 7.90 -9.23 29.43
C ASP A 204 6.75 -9.07 28.43
N LEU A 205 7.05 -8.76 27.16
CA LEU A 205 6.03 -8.66 26.11
C LEU A 205 5.33 -10.02 25.89
N PRO A 206 3.99 -10.06 25.79
CA PRO A 206 3.24 -11.30 25.55
C PRO A 206 3.63 -12.04 24.27
N GLU A 207 4.02 -11.30 23.23
CA GLU A 207 4.48 -11.84 21.95
C GLU A 207 5.91 -12.41 21.99
N THR A 208 6.69 -12.13 23.05
CA THR A 208 8.07 -12.58 23.16
C THR A 208 8.13 -14.07 23.52
N LYS A 209 8.49 -14.88 22.52
CA LYS A 209 8.69 -16.32 22.66
C LYS A 209 10.06 -16.63 23.27
N ASP A 210 10.13 -17.75 23.98
CA ASP A 210 11.41 -18.30 24.41
C ASP A 210 12.28 -18.64 23.19
N GLY A 211 13.58 -18.38 23.30
CA GLY A 211 14.53 -18.58 22.22
C GLY A 211 15.76 -17.68 22.36
N PRO A 212 16.68 -17.75 21.36
CA PRO A 212 18.00 -17.13 21.46
C PRO A 212 17.97 -15.62 21.74
N THR A 213 17.02 -14.90 21.15
CA THR A 213 16.90 -13.44 21.34
C THR A 213 16.46 -13.09 22.77
N LYS A 214 15.53 -13.87 23.35
CA LYS A 214 15.07 -13.68 24.74
C LYS A 214 16.18 -14.03 25.73
N GLU A 215 16.88 -15.14 25.52
CA GLU A 215 18.04 -15.53 26.33
C GLU A 215 19.16 -14.47 26.27
N TRP A 216 19.42 -13.94 25.07
CA TRP A 216 20.38 -12.86 24.88
C TRP A 216 19.97 -11.59 25.64
N ALA A 217 18.69 -11.19 25.58
CA ALA A 217 18.18 -10.05 26.33
C ALA A 217 18.25 -10.26 27.86
N GLN A 218 17.96 -11.48 28.35
CA GLN A 218 18.11 -11.84 29.76
C GLN A 218 19.57 -11.71 30.22
N ASN A 219 20.51 -12.18 29.41
CA ASN A 219 21.94 -12.01 29.67
C ASN A 219 22.34 -10.52 29.71
N LYS A 220 21.79 -9.70 28.81
CA LYS A 220 21.97 -8.24 28.85
C LYS A 220 21.45 -7.63 30.15
N VAL A 221 20.26 -7.99 30.60
CA VAL A 221 19.72 -7.53 31.90
C VAL A 221 20.65 -7.90 33.07
N HIS A 222 21.13 -9.15 33.13
CA HIS A 222 22.04 -9.62 34.18
C HIS A 222 23.37 -8.85 34.20
N THR A 223 23.98 -8.69 33.02
CA THR A 223 25.28 -8.00 32.89
C THR A 223 25.18 -6.51 33.24
N LEU A 224 24.11 -5.83 32.82
CA LEU A 224 23.87 -4.41 33.13
C LEU A 224 23.56 -4.17 34.61
N THR A 225 23.05 -5.18 35.32
CA THR A 225 22.79 -5.09 36.77
C THR A 225 24.09 -5.11 37.59
N LYS A 226 25.11 -5.84 37.13
CA LYS A 226 26.41 -5.97 37.82
C LYS A 226 27.35 -4.79 37.64
N LYS A 227 27.06 -3.86 36.71
CA LYS A 227 27.91 -2.68 36.42
C LYS A 227 27.64 -1.48 37.34
N LYS A 228 26.82 -1.64 38.38
CA LYS A 228 26.62 -0.66 39.46
C LYS A 228 27.61 -0.91 40.59
#